data_AF-A0A4Q1ZR14-F1
#
_entry.id   AF-A0A4Q1ZR14-F1
#
_cell.length_a   1.000
_cell.length_b   1.000
_cell.length_c   1.000
_cell.angle_alpha   90.00
_cell.angle_beta   90.00
_cell.angle_gamma   90.00
#
_symmetry.space_group_name_H-M   'P 1'
#
loop_
_entity.id
_entity.type
_entity.pdbx_description
1 polymer ?
#
loop_
_entity_poly.entity_id
_entity_poly.type
_entity_poly.pdbx_seq_one_letter_code
_entity_poly.pdbx_strand_id
1 'polypeptide(L)'
;MIKKEKHLVSYSWLLPLPTLLVLYAIFRMPNLSLLSHLVQLFNTHSPGVHDYFATVGFAPTILNAGLMGFAVLGLLKFNKLPMNANSISALFLMMGFAFIGKNLINFIPFLFGGYLYAKLQKIPFKRVLVAALLTSCLAPLVDFALLITPFDFFGRYLVSILVGVLLGLVAIPISSHLLLTHQGYNLYNMGFAAGFIGIIAVSTLQSIGLDTALISIVSSEGDSGLVAILGISFIYFIVKGVFSRTADDKPYRELFTYSGRLVSDFTRLVGPSTTLVNMGVMGLIGLSFMLLFKVPASGPVLAGIFTLAGFASFGNHPKNTLPIMVGAMGGVLLFNNDMSMTSAVVATLFATTLAPIAGEYGVFAGLFVGVIHTSMVSSMAALHGGMNLYNNGFSGGLIATLVVPVIDAFKKEK
;
A
#
# COMPACT_ATOMS: atom_id res chain seq x y z
N MET A 1 4.73 9.17 -36.09
CA MET A 1 5.52 10.04 -35.18
C MET A 1 5.11 9.75 -33.74
N ILE A 2 5.94 9.06 -32.97
CA ILE A 2 5.70 8.73 -31.56
C ILE A 2 5.93 10.02 -30.75
N LYS A 3 4.86 10.67 -30.26
CA LYS A 3 4.97 11.76 -29.28
C LYS A 3 5.75 11.21 -28.08
N LYS A 4 6.99 11.68 -27.88
CA LYS A 4 7.82 11.35 -26.71
C LYS A 4 6.98 11.50 -25.44
N GLU A 5 7.07 10.51 -24.54
CA GLU A 5 6.56 10.52 -23.16
C GLU A 5 7.25 11.63 -22.34
N LYS A 6 6.99 12.91 -22.67
CA LYS A 6 7.79 14.04 -22.19
C LYS A 6 7.51 14.49 -20.74
N HIS A 7 6.64 13.82 -20.00
CA HIS A 7 6.13 14.34 -18.71
C HIS A 7 5.88 13.24 -17.68
N LEU A 8 6.85 12.36 -17.43
CA LEU A 8 6.74 11.32 -16.40
C LEU A 8 7.99 11.32 -15.51
N VAL A 9 7.86 10.81 -14.29
CA VAL A 9 8.97 10.78 -13.33
C VAL A 9 10.05 9.86 -13.88
N SER A 10 11.32 10.24 -13.76
CA SER A 10 12.42 9.36 -14.14
C SER A 10 12.59 8.24 -13.10
N TYR A 11 12.83 7.01 -13.56
CA TYR A 11 13.26 5.91 -12.70
C TYR A 11 14.43 6.31 -11.77
N SER A 12 15.38 7.09 -12.29
CA SER A 12 16.55 7.51 -11.53
C SER A 12 16.24 8.40 -10.33
N TRP A 13 15.10 9.09 -10.33
CA TRP A 13 14.68 9.94 -9.21
C TRP A 13 14.17 9.12 -8.03
N LEU A 14 13.82 7.85 -8.24
CA LEU A 14 13.27 6.97 -7.21
C LEU A 14 14.28 5.94 -6.69
N LEU A 15 15.40 5.74 -7.38
CA LEU A 15 16.50 4.85 -6.97
C LEU A 15 17.15 5.20 -5.61
N PRO A 16 17.29 6.48 -5.20
CA PRO A 16 17.98 6.79 -3.96
C PRO A 16 17.34 6.16 -2.71
N LEU A 17 16.00 6.10 -2.63
CA LEU A 17 15.31 5.53 -1.47
C LEU A 17 15.63 4.04 -1.24
N PRO A 18 15.40 3.10 -2.18
CA PRO A 18 15.79 1.70 -1.99
C PRO A 18 17.30 1.54 -1.80
N THR A 19 18.12 2.40 -2.42
CA THR A 19 19.58 2.38 -2.22
C THR A 19 19.94 2.70 -0.76
N LEU A 20 19.37 3.78 -0.20
CA LEU A 20 19.61 4.18 1.19
C LEU A 20 19.13 3.11 2.17
N LEU A 21 18.00 2.45 1.90
CA LEU A 21 17.53 1.33 2.74
C LEU A 21 18.53 0.17 2.73
N VAL A 22 19.00 -0.26 1.55
CA VAL A 22 19.99 -1.35 1.45
C VAL A 22 21.30 -0.98 2.15
N LEU A 23 21.84 0.23 1.90
CA LEU A 23 23.07 0.69 2.54
C LEU A 23 22.92 0.77 4.05
N TYR A 24 21.77 1.22 4.55
CA TYR A 24 21.52 1.31 5.98
C TYR A 24 21.38 -0.06 6.64
N ALA A 25 20.73 -1.02 5.98
CA ALA A 25 20.66 -2.39 6.47
C ALA A 25 22.07 -3.02 6.62
N ILE A 26 22.93 -2.81 5.61
CA ILE A 26 24.33 -3.27 5.65
C ILE A 26 25.10 -2.55 6.76
N PHE A 27 24.91 -1.25 6.92
CA PHE A 27 25.53 -0.49 8.01
C PHE A 27 25.11 -0.98 9.40
N ARG A 28 23.82 -1.32 9.58
CA ARG A 28 23.30 -1.84 10.86
C ARG A 28 23.80 -3.23 11.20
N MET A 29 24.10 -4.05 10.19
CA MET A 29 24.61 -5.40 10.34
C MET A 29 25.70 -5.71 9.31
N PRO A 30 26.94 -5.21 9.50
CA PRO A 30 28.01 -5.26 8.51
C PRO A 30 28.74 -6.61 8.52
N ASN A 31 28.00 -7.72 8.48
CA ASN A 31 28.55 -9.07 8.48
C ASN A 31 27.63 -10.05 7.71
N LEU A 32 28.10 -11.27 7.49
CA LEU A 32 27.37 -12.28 6.71
C LEU A 32 26.07 -12.77 7.38
N SER A 33 25.87 -12.52 8.68
CA SER A 33 24.62 -12.91 9.36
C SER A 33 23.39 -12.17 8.83
N LEU A 34 23.59 -11.02 8.18
CA LEU A 34 22.50 -10.30 7.49
C LEU A 34 21.85 -11.17 6.40
N LEU A 35 22.65 -11.96 5.67
CA LEU A 35 22.14 -12.86 4.65
C LEU A 35 21.39 -14.05 5.25
N SER A 36 21.90 -14.64 6.35
CA SER A 36 21.19 -15.73 7.01
C SER A 36 19.87 -15.26 7.62
N HIS A 37 19.81 -14.05 8.19
CA HIS A 37 18.56 -13.48 8.68
C HIS A 37 17.60 -13.08 7.55
N LEU A 38 18.10 -12.68 6.39
CA LEU A 38 17.25 -12.48 5.20
C LEU A 38 16.65 -13.80 4.71
N VAL A 39 17.41 -14.89 4.73
CA VAL A 39 16.89 -16.24 4.43
C VAL A 39 15.86 -16.68 5.48
N GLN A 40 16.10 -16.37 6.76
CA GLN A 40 15.10 -16.60 7.82
C GLN A 40 13.81 -15.83 7.54
N LEU A 41 13.89 -14.56 7.12
CA LEU A 41 12.72 -13.75 6.73
C LEU A 41 11.90 -14.44 5.64
N PHE A 42 12.55 -15.01 4.62
CA PHE A 42 11.85 -15.70 3.53
C PHE A 42 11.13 -16.99 3.96
N ASN A 43 11.63 -17.64 5.01
CA ASN A 43 11.07 -18.88 5.55
C ASN A 43 10.14 -18.66 6.75
N THR A 44 9.95 -17.42 7.20
CA THR A 44 9.05 -17.12 8.32
C THR A 44 7.64 -16.86 7.77
N HIS A 45 6.78 -17.86 7.91
CA HIS A 45 5.40 -17.84 7.43
C HIS A 45 4.44 -17.56 8.57
N SER A 46 3.62 -16.52 8.44
CA SER A 46 2.57 -16.20 9.41
C SER A 46 1.40 -15.54 8.69
N PRO A 47 0.23 -16.20 8.62
CA PRO A 47 -0.99 -15.56 8.14
C PRO A 47 -1.28 -14.32 8.99
N GLY A 48 -1.84 -13.27 8.39
CA GLY A 48 -2.22 -12.05 9.10
C GLY A 48 -1.21 -10.91 9.01
N VAL A 49 -1.26 -10.00 9.98
CA VAL A 49 -0.32 -8.87 10.07
C VAL A 49 0.95 -9.36 10.76
N HIS A 50 2.02 -9.49 9.99
CA HIS A 50 3.29 -10.03 10.47
C HIS A 50 4.42 -9.01 10.27
N ASP A 51 4.73 -8.27 11.33
CA ASP A 51 5.82 -7.29 11.36
C ASP A 51 7.18 -8.00 11.45
N TYR A 52 7.97 -7.90 10.38
CA TYR A 52 9.28 -8.55 10.31
C TYR A 52 10.29 -7.94 11.29
N PHE A 53 10.09 -6.72 11.80
CA PHE A 53 10.92 -6.21 12.89
C PHE A 53 10.78 -7.06 14.15
N ALA A 54 9.57 -7.51 14.46
CA ALA A 54 9.30 -8.31 15.65
C ALA A 54 9.82 -9.74 15.55
N THR A 55 9.95 -10.28 14.33
CA THR A 55 10.28 -11.70 14.13
C THR A 55 11.68 -11.99 13.62
N VAL A 56 12.25 -11.11 12.80
CA VAL A 56 13.59 -11.31 12.21
C VAL A 56 14.54 -10.13 12.45
N GLY A 57 14.03 -8.99 12.91
CA GLY A 57 14.81 -7.84 13.34
C GLY A 57 14.97 -6.74 12.28
N PHE A 58 15.55 -5.61 12.69
CA PHE A 58 15.59 -4.37 11.90
C PHE A 58 16.37 -4.48 10.58
N ALA A 59 17.63 -4.92 10.63
CA ALA A 59 18.50 -4.96 9.45
C ALA A 59 17.97 -5.84 8.29
N PRO A 60 17.61 -7.13 8.48
CA PRO A 60 17.09 -7.97 7.40
C PRO A 60 15.75 -7.45 6.85
N THR A 61 14.91 -6.86 7.70
CA THR A 61 13.63 -6.27 7.29
C THR A 61 13.84 -5.04 6.40
N ILE A 62 14.72 -4.12 6.80
CA ILE A 62 15.08 -2.93 5.99
C ILE A 62 15.72 -3.36 4.66
N LEU A 63 16.57 -4.39 4.69
CA LEU A 63 17.17 -4.97 3.48
C LEU A 63 16.08 -5.50 2.54
N ASN A 64 15.12 -6.28 3.04
CA ASN A 64 14.00 -6.80 2.27
C ASN A 64 13.19 -5.67 1.60
N ALA A 65 12.91 -4.57 2.33
CA ALA A 65 12.20 -3.42 1.77
C ALA A 65 12.99 -2.69 0.67
N GLY A 66 14.30 -2.51 0.85
CA GLY A 66 15.17 -1.93 -0.18
C GLY A 66 15.27 -2.81 -1.44
N LEU A 67 15.48 -4.12 -1.26
CA LEU A 67 15.53 -5.08 -2.35
C LEU A 67 14.18 -5.21 -3.07
N MET A 68 13.06 -5.15 -2.35
CA MET A 68 11.73 -5.11 -2.95
C MET A 68 11.57 -3.89 -3.87
N GLY A 69 12.06 -2.72 -3.43
CA GLY A 69 12.08 -1.52 -4.28
C GLY A 69 12.86 -1.72 -5.58
N PHE A 70 14.04 -2.33 -5.51
CA PHE A 70 14.83 -2.66 -6.71
C PHE A 70 14.13 -3.70 -7.60
N ALA A 71 13.55 -4.74 -7.02
CA ALA A 71 12.83 -5.78 -7.75
C ALA A 71 11.65 -5.18 -8.52
N VAL A 72 10.84 -4.34 -7.89
CA VAL A 72 9.70 -3.67 -8.54
C VAL A 72 10.16 -2.69 -9.62
N LEU A 73 11.15 -1.84 -9.35
CA LEU A 73 11.73 -0.95 -10.37
C LEU A 73 12.28 -1.74 -11.57
N GLY A 74 12.97 -2.85 -11.32
CA GLY A 74 13.48 -3.75 -12.34
C GLY A 74 12.38 -4.37 -13.20
N LEU A 75 11.33 -4.90 -12.57
CA LEU A 75 10.17 -5.48 -13.26
C LEU A 75 9.44 -4.46 -14.13
N LEU A 76 9.19 -3.26 -13.61
CA LEU A 76 8.54 -2.17 -14.34
C LEU A 76 9.39 -1.74 -15.54
N LYS A 77 10.71 -1.57 -15.34
CA LYS A 77 11.64 -1.17 -16.41
C LYS A 77 11.79 -2.25 -17.48
N PHE A 78 11.94 -3.51 -17.08
CA PHE A 78 12.06 -4.66 -17.99
C PHE A 78 10.82 -4.78 -18.90
N ASN A 79 9.63 -4.58 -18.33
CA ASN A 79 8.36 -4.60 -19.08
C ASN A 79 8.03 -3.28 -19.78
N LYS A 80 8.94 -2.29 -19.74
CA LYS A 80 8.81 -0.96 -20.38
C LYS A 80 7.55 -0.21 -19.92
N LEU A 81 7.22 -0.29 -18.63
CA LEU A 81 6.19 0.58 -18.06
C LEU A 81 6.77 1.96 -17.77
N PRO A 82 6.01 3.04 -17.99
CA PRO A 82 6.41 4.35 -17.52
C PRO A 82 6.23 4.48 -16.00
N MET A 83 7.01 5.36 -15.37
CA MET A 83 6.80 5.78 -13.98
C MET A 83 5.73 6.87 -13.91
N ASN A 84 4.49 6.45 -14.16
CA ASN A 84 3.30 7.23 -13.89
C ASN A 84 2.82 7.01 -12.45
N ALA A 85 1.75 7.70 -12.04
CA ALA A 85 1.21 7.60 -10.70
C ALA A 85 0.86 6.17 -10.25
N ASN A 86 0.32 5.35 -11.16
CA ASN A 86 -0.03 3.96 -10.86
C ASN A 86 1.23 3.10 -10.58
N SER A 87 2.28 3.24 -11.40
CA SER A 87 3.56 2.56 -11.18
C SER A 87 4.26 3.03 -9.90
N ILE A 88 4.24 4.34 -9.61
CA ILE A 88 4.86 4.94 -8.42
C ILE A 88 4.14 4.49 -7.15
N SER A 89 2.82 4.58 -7.12
CA SER A 89 2.02 4.14 -5.96
C SER A 89 2.27 2.65 -5.67
N ALA A 90 2.32 1.80 -6.70
CA ALA A 90 2.64 0.39 -6.53
C ALA A 90 4.05 0.13 -6.02
N LEU A 91 5.07 0.87 -6.50
CA LEU A 91 6.44 0.78 -5.98
C LEU A 91 6.48 1.04 -4.48
N PHE A 92 5.92 2.16 -4.05
CA PHE A 92 5.91 2.55 -2.63
C PHE A 92 5.07 1.58 -1.80
N LEU A 93 3.93 1.12 -2.31
CA LEU A 93 3.10 0.15 -1.61
C LEU A 93 3.83 -1.18 -1.41
N MET A 94 4.56 -1.66 -2.43
CA MET A 94 5.36 -2.89 -2.31
C MET A 94 6.53 -2.72 -1.34
N MET A 95 7.23 -1.58 -1.36
CA MET A 95 8.30 -1.27 -0.39
C MET A 95 7.77 -1.17 1.04
N GLY A 96 6.63 -0.48 1.25
CA GLY A 96 6.01 -0.33 2.55
C GLY A 96 5.52 -1.65 3.13
N PHE A 97 4.88 -2.48 2.32
CA PHE A 97 4.42 -3.79 2.77
C PHE A 97 5.53 -4.84 2.83
N ALA A 98 6.73 -4.55 2.33
CA ALA A 98 7.90 -5.41 2.56
C ALA A 98 8.40 -5.36 4.02
N PHE A 99 7.91 -4.42 4.83
CA PHE A 99 8.06 -4.46 6.29
C PHE A 99 7.04 -5.39 6.96
N ILE A 100 5.94 -5.74 6.28
CA ILE A 100 4.83 -6.54 6.83
C ILE A 100 4.37 -7.66 5.89
N GLY A 101 4.85 -8.88 6.14
CA GLY A 101 4.34 -10.08 5.47
C GLY A 101 4.59 -10.20 3.96
N LYS A 102 5.29 -9.26 3.32
CA LYS A 102 5.74 -9.40 1.91
C LYS A 102 7.24 -9.50 1.79
N ASN A 103 7.70 -10.43 0.97
CA ASN A 103 9.12 -10.62 0.70
C ASN A 103 9.36 -10.97 -0.76
N LEU A 104 10.63 -11.08 -1.16
CA LEU A 104 11.02 -11.30 -2.56
C LEU A 104 10.53 -12.64 -3.14
N ILE A 105 10.13 -13.59 -2.30
CA ILE A 105 9.69 -14.91 -2.72
C ILE A 105 8.16 -14.94 -2.83
N ASN A 106 7.45 -14.44 -1.82
CA ASN A 106 6.01 -14.66 -1.71
C ASN A 106 5.15 -13.83 -2.67
N PHE A 107 5.68 -12.77 -3.32
CA PHE A 107 4.94 -12.02 -4.33
C PHE A 107 5.00 -12.65 -5.74
N ILE A 108 5.94 -13.57 -5.99
CA ILE A 108 6.17 -14.19 -7.32
C ILE A 108 4.96 -15.02 -7.81
N PRO A 109 4.33 -15.87 -6.99
CA PRO A 109 3.15 -16.63 -7.44
C PRO A 109 2.04 -15.75 -8.00
N PHE A 110 1.80 -14.60 -7.36
CA PHE A 110 0.78 -13.63 -7.81
C PHE A 110 1.13 -13.01 -9.17
N LEU A 111 2.41 -12.72 -9.42
CA LEU A 111 2.87 -12.26 -10.73
C LEU A 111 2.61 -13.30 -11.82
N PHE A 112 2.86 -14.57 -11.53
CA PHE A 112 2.59 -15.65 -12.46
C PHE A 112 1.09 -15.80 -12.72
N GLY A 113 0.25 -15.68 -11.69
CA GLY A 113 -1.21 -15.60 -11.83
C GLY A 113 -1.65 -14.47 -12.76
N GLY A 114 -1.07 -13.27 -12.60
CA GLY A 114 -1.34 -12.14 -13.48
C GLY A 114 -0.83 -12.33 -14.91
N TYR A 115 0.30 -13.00 -15.08
CA TYR A 115 0.80 -13.39 -16.40
C TYR A 115 -0.15 -14.38 -17.09
N LEU A 116 -0.65 -15.39 -16.38
CA LEU A 116 -1.65 -16.32 -16.90
C LEU A 116 -2.93 -15.61 -17.28
N TYR A 117 -3.43 -14.71 -16.43
CA TYR A 117 -4.58 -13.87 -16.76
C TYR A 117 -4.37 -13.09 -18.06
N ALA A 118 -3.22 -12.42 -18.21
CA ALA A 118 -2.88 -11.68 -19.43
C ALA A 118 -2.85 -12.59 -20.67
N LYS A 119 -2.27 -13.79 -20.55
CA LYS A 119 -2.21 -14.78 -21.61
C LYS A 119 -3.61 -15.28 -22.01
N LEU A 120 -4.46 -15.59 -21.04
CA LEU A 120 -5.85 -16.04 -21.26
C LEU A 120 -6.68 -14.94 -21.94
N GLN A 121 -6.51 -13.69 -21.51
CA GLN A 121 -7.20 -12.53 -22.08
C GLN A 121 -6.55 -12.01 -23.38
N LYS A 122 -5.45 -12.63 -23.85
CA LYS A 122 -4.69 -12.22 -25.04
C LYS A 122 -4.26 -10.75 -25.00
N ILE A 123 -3.89 -10.24 -23.83
CA ILE A 123 -3.39 -8.89 -23.62
C ILE A 123 -1.91 -8.90 -23.19
N PRO A 124 -1.14 -7.83 -23.46
CA PRO A 124 0.24 -7.74 -22.97
C PRO A 124 0.29 -7.73 -21.44
N PHE A 125 1.19 -8.51 -20.84
CA PHE A 125 1.36 -8.59 -19.37
C PHE A 125 1.57 -7.22 -18.71
N LYS A 126 2.28 -6.30 -19.38
CA LYS A 126 2.46 -4.93 -18.90
C LYS A 126 1.16 -4.18 -18.57
N ARG A 127 0.01 -4.58 -19.13
CA ARG A 127 -1.30 -3.98 -18.81
C ARG A 127 -1.80 -4.35 -17.41
N VAL A 128 -1.38 -5.51 -16.89
CA VAL A 128 -1.84 -6.03 -15.59
C VAL A 128 -0.73 -6.16 -14.56
N LEU A 129 0.53 -5.89 -14.93
CA LEU A 129 1.69 -6.02 -14.05
C LEU A 129 1.50 -5.29 -12.70
N VAL A 130 1.01 -4.04 -12.73
CA VAL A 130 0.76 -3.29 -11.49
C VAL A 130 -0.31 -3.98 -10.63
N ALA A 131 -1.43 -4.39 -11.21
CA ALA A 131 -2.48 -5.10 -10.48
C ALA A 131 -1.96 -6.45 -9.91
N ALA A 132 -1.14 -7.18 -10.68
CA ALA A 132 -0.53 -8.43 -10.24
C ALA A 132 0.42 -8.22 -9.05
N LEU A 133 1.25 -7.17 -9.08
CA LEU A 133 2.08 -6.78 -7.93
C LEU A 133 1.23 -6.53 -6.68
N LEU A 134 0.15 -5.75 -6.82
CA LEU A 134 -0.70 -5.38 -5.69
C LEU A 134 -1.52 -6.55 -5.12
N THR A 135 -1.82 -7.57 -5.93
CA THR A 135 -2.57 -8.76 -5.48
C THR A 135 -1.83 -9.54 -4.38
N SER A 136 -0.50 -9.40 -4.29
CA SER A 136 0.30 -9.99 -3.22
C SER A 136 -0.09 -9.54 -1.79
N CYS A 137 -1.04 -8.61 -1.63
CA CYS A 137 -1.67 -8.35 -0.33
C CYS A 137 -2.42 -9.57 0.26
N LEU A 138 -2.71 -10.58 -0.57
CA LEU A 138 -3.28 -11.86 -0.16
C LEU A 138 -2.20 -12.91 0.18
N ALA A 139 -0.92 -12.52 0.32
CA ALA A 139 0.16 -13.41 0.77
C ALA A 139 -0.18 -14.19 2.07
N PRO A 140 -0.91 -13.63 3.06
CA PRO A 140 -1.39 -14.42 4.19
C PRO A 140 -2.17 -15.70 3.85
N LEU A 141 -2.95 -15.73 2.76
CA LEU A 141 -3.66 -16.95 2.33
C LEU A 141 -2.68 -18.01 1.79
N VAL A 142 -1.58 -17.57 1.17
CA VAL A 142 -0.51 -18.45 0.70
C VAL A 142 0.23 -19.07 1.88
N ASP A 143 0.57 -18.26 2.88
CA ASP A 143 1.17 -18.74 4.13
C ASP A 143 0.21 -19.69 4.88
N PHE A 144 -1.08 -19.36 4.92
CA PHE A 144 -2.09 -20.22 5.54
C PHE A 144 -2.16 -21.59 4.84
N ALA A 145 -2.22 -21.60 3.50
CA ALA A 145 -2.22 -22.84 2.72
C ALA A 145 -0.95 -23.67 2.94
N LEU A 146 0.21 -23.03 3.07
CA LEU A 146 1.48 -23.69 3.38
C LEU A 146 1.44 -24.39 4.75
N LEU A 147 0.87 -23.74 5.76
CA LEU A 147 0.87 -24.24 7.14
C LEU A 147 -0.17 -25.34 7.40
N ILE A 148 -1.36 -25.23 6.79
CA ILE A 148 -2.49 -26.10 7.11
C ILE A 148 -2.55 -27.39 6.28
N THR A 149 -1.91 -27.41 5.12
CA THR A 149 -2.03 -28.55 4.20
C THR A 149 -1.30 -29.79 4.74
N PRO A 150 -1.95 -30.98 4.77
CA PRO A 150 -1.41 -32.19 5.38
C PRO A 150 -0.41 -32.93 4.46
N PHE A 151 0.30 -32.20 3.60
CA PHE A 151 1.31 -32.75 2.69
C PHE A 151 2.71 -32.68 3.31
N ASP A 152 3.67 -33.33 2.65
CA ASP A 152 5.09 -33.19 2.96
C ASP A 152 5.63 -31.81 2.56
N PHE A 153 6.92 -31.54 2.82
CA PHE A 153 7.53 -30.24 2.54
C PHE A 153 7.28 -29.78 1.08
N PHE A 154 7.54 -30.66 0.10
CA PHE A 154 7.36 -30.32 -1.31
C PHE A 154 5.90 -30.08 -1.68
N GLY A 155 4.98 -30.93 -1.20
CA GLY A 155 3.55 -30.78 -1.45
C GLY A 155 2.97 -29.49 -0.87
N ARG A 156 3.37 -29.10 0.34
CA ARG A 156 2.92 -27.83 0.97
C ARG A 156 3.31 -26.62 0.13
N TYR A 157 4.57 -26.55 -0.30
CA TYR A 157 5.04 -25.44 -1.15
C TYR A 157 4.36 -25.42 -2.52
N LEU A 158 4.13 -26.59 -3.12
CA LEU A 158 3.40 -26.66 -4.39
C LEU A 158 1.98 -26.10 -4.24
N VAL A 159 1.25 -26.49 -3.21
CA VAL A 159 -0.12 -26.00 -2.97
C VAL A 159 -0.13 -24.50 -2.69
N SER A 160 0.78 -24.00 -1.85
CA SER A 160 0.84 -22.56 -1.54
C SER A 160 1.14 -21.73 -2.80
N ILE A 161 2.05 -22.18 -3.66
CA ILE A 161 2.32 -21.54 -4.96
C ILE A 161 1.06 -21.56 -5.84
N LEU A 162 0.39 -22.71 -5.97
CA LEU A 162 -0.84 -22.82 -6.78
C LEU A 162 -1.95 -21.88 -6.28
N VAL A 163 -2.11 -21.76 -4.96
CA VAL A 163 -3.03 -20.79 -4.34
C VAL A 163 -2.65 -19.36 -4.72
N GLY A 164 -1.37 -18.97 -4.58
CA GLY A 164 -0.92 -17.63 -4.96
C GLY A 164 -1.12 -17.31 -6.44
N VAL A 165 -0.91 -18.29 -7.32
CA VAL A 165 -1.19 -18.18 -8.76
C VAL A 165 -2.68 -17.98 -9.03
N LEU A 166 -3.54 -18.78 -8.39
CA LEU A 166 -4.99 -18.66 -8.52
C LEU A 166 -5.48 -17.28 -8.05
N LEU A 167 -5.03 -16.84 -6.87
CA LEU A 167 -5.38 -15.53 -6.31
C LEU A 167 -4.91 -14.39 -7.25
N GLY A 168 -3.69 -14.47 -7.77
CA GLY A 168 -3.16 -13.55 -8.78
C GLY A 168 -4.03 -13.45 -10.04
N LEU A 169 -4.58 -14.58 -10.48
CA LEU A 169 -5.41 -14.68 -11.67
C LEU A 169 -6.81 -14.08 -11.44
N VAL A 170 -7.45 -14.36 -10.30
CA VAL A 170 -8.84 -13.94 -10.03
C VAL A 170 -8.95 -12.51 -9.51
N ALA A 171 -7.96 -12.00 -8.78
CA ALA A 171 -8.06 -10.67 -8.18
C ALA A 171 -8.03 -9.54 -9.23
N ILE A 172 -7.33 -9.72 -10.35
CA ILE A 172 -7.25 -8.72 -11.42
C ILE A 172 -8.64 -8.38 -12.00
N PRO A 173 -9.45 -9.32 -12.51
CA PRO A 173 -10.77 -9.01 -13.02
C PRO A 173 -11.72 -8.52 -11.92
N ILE A 174 -11.65 -9.07 -10.71
CA ILE A 174 -12.47 -8.63 -9.56
C ILE A 174 -12.18 -7.16 -9.24
N SER A 175 -10.91 -6.77 -9.15
CA SER A 175 -10.51 -5.38 -8.89
C SER A 175 -10.97 -4.42 -9.98
N SER A 176 -10.98 -4.86 -11.24
CA SER A 176 -11.45 -4.03 -12.36
C SER A 176 -12.96 -3.81 -12.30
N HIS A 177 -13.73 -4.82 -11.90
CA HIS A 177 -15.17 -4.71 -11.73
C HIS A 177 -15.55 -3.82 -10.54
N LEU A 178 -14.90 -4.02 -9.38
CA LEU A 178 -15.20 -3.28 -8.15
C LEU A 178 -14.79 -1.81 -8.18
N LEU A 179 -13.84 -1.42 -9.05
CA LEU A 179 -13.50 -0.02 -9.27
C LEU A 179 -14.74 0.83 -9.63
N LEU A 180 -15.70 0.24 -10.33
CA LEU A 180 -16.92 0.90 -10.79
C LEU A 180 -17.89 1.20 -9.63
N THR A 181 -17.91 0.37 -8.59
CA THR A 181 -18.88 0.51 -7.49
C THR A 181 -18.56 1.71 -6.60
N HIS A 182 -17.28 2.05 -6.47
CA HIS A 182 -16.83 3.18 -5.68
C HIS A 182 -16.35 4.38 -6.54
N GLN A 183 -16.48 4.31 -7.87
CA GLN A 183 -16.18 5.38 -8.83
C GLN A 183 -14.83 6.10 -8.65
N GLY A 184 -13.83 5.38 -8.16
CA GLY A 184 -12.50 5.95 -7.85
C GLY A 184 -12.40 6.75 -6.54
N TYR A 185 -13.41 6.76 -5.68
CA TYR A 185 -13.34 7.42 -4.37
C TYR A 185 -12.54 6.66 -3.29
N ASN A 186 -12.18 5.41 -3.57
CA ASN A 186 -11.26 4.61 -2.78
C ASN A 186 -9.97 4.43 -3.58
N LEU A 187 -8.86 4.98 -3.09
CA LEU A 187 -7.57 4.88 -3.78
C LEU A 187 -7.00 3.46 -3.75
N TYR A 188 -7.29 2.69 -2.71
CA TYR A 188 -6.70 1.37 -2.50
C TYR A 188 -7.60 0.25 -3.04
N ASN A 189 -8.03 0.37 -4.31
CA ASN A 189 -8.99 -0.55 -4.93
C ASN A 189 -8.58 -2.03 -4.89
N MET A 190 -7.29 -2.37 -5.04
CA MET A 190 -6.87 -3.77 -4.92
C MET A 190 -7.15 -4.32 -3.52
N GLY A 191 -7.05 -3.50 -2.47
CA GLY A 191 -7.44 -3.90 -1.12
C GLY A 191 -8.94 -4.18 -1.00
N PHE A 192 -9.78 -3.44 -1.73
CA PHE A 192 -11.21 -3.69 -1.81
C PHE A 192 -11.54 -5.03 -2.46
N ALA A 193 -10.91 -5.33 -3.60
CA ALA A 193 -11.04 -6.64 -4.23
C ALA A 193 -10.53 -7.79 -3.36
N ALA A 194 -9.34 -7.63 -2.77
CA ALA A 194 -8.73 -8.60 -1.89
C ALA A 194 -9.58 -8.86 -0.63
N GLY A 195 -10.31 -7.86 -0.13
CA GLY A 195 -11.21 -8.02 1.01
C GLY A 195 -12.34 -9.02 0.72
N PHE A 196 -13.04 -8.88 -0.41
CA PHE A 196 -14.06 -9.86 -0.80
C PHE A 196 -13.49 -11.25 -1.04
N ILE A 197 -12.32 -11.35 -1.69
CA ILE A 197 -11.63 -12.64 -1.89
C ILE A 197 -11.28 -13.27 -0.53
N GLY A 198 -10.77 -12.47 0.41
CA GLY A 198 -10.43 -12.89 1.76
C GLY A 198 -11.65 -13.39 2.53
N ILE A 199 -12.79 -12.69 2.45
CA ILE A 199 -14.05 -13.14 3.08
C ILE A 199 -14.50 -14.48 2.52
N ILE A 200 -14.51 -14.64 1.19
CA ILE A 200 -14.91 -15.90 0.54
C ILE A 200 -13.97 -17.03 0.98
N ALA A 201 -12.66 -16.79 0.96
CA ALA A 201 -11.67 -17.77 1.39
C ALA A 201 -11.88 -18.16 2.86
N VAL A 202 -11.92 -17.19 3.78
CA VAL A 202 -12.07 -17.44 5.21
C VAL A 202 -13.39 -18.11 5.54
N SER A 203 -14.51 -17.66 4.97
CA SER A 203 -15.82 -18.26 5.20
C SER A 203 -15.86 -19.72 4.73
N THR A 204 -15.22 -20.03 3.59
CA THR A 204 -15.11 -21.40 3.07
C THR A 204 -14.26 -22.27 3.98
N LEU A 205 -13.10 -21.78 4.42
CA LEU A 205 -12.19 -22.50 5.32
C LEU A 205 -12.84 -22.78 6.69
N GLN A 206 -13.55 -21.81 7.26
CA GLN A 206 -14.29 -21.99 8.50
C GLN A 206 -15.45 -22.99 8.36
N SER A 207 -16.14 -22.98 7.21
CA SER A 207 -17.23 -23.92 6.93
C SER A 207 -16.78 -25.39 6.89
N ILE A 208 -15.49 -25.65 6.60
CA ILE A 208 -14.89 -26.99 6.66
C ILE A 208 -14.16 -27.26 7.99
N GLY A 209 -14.34 -26.39 8.99
CA GLY A 209 -13.83 -26.59 10.36
C GLY A 209 -12.40 -26.10 10.60
N LEU A 210 -11.82 -25.30 9.70
CA LEU A 210 -10.46 -24.75 9.90
C LEU A 210 -10.51 -23.45 10.70
N ASP A 211 -9.60 -23.32 11.67
CA ASP A 211 -9.41 -22.08 12.42
C ASP A 211 -8.61 -21.08 11.57
N THR A 212 -9.18 -19.89 11.41
CA THR A 212 -8.60 -18.77 10.65
C THR A 212 -8.44 -17.54 11.53
N ALA A 213 -8.10 -17.74 12.80
CA ALA A 213 -7.92 -16.67 13.77
C ALA A 213 -7.03 -15.53 13.22
N LEU A 214 -7.43 -14.30 13.52
CA LEU A 214 -6.66 -13.11 13.18
C LEU A 214 -5.35 -13.11 13.98
N ILE A 215 -4.24 -13.32 13.29
CA ILE A 215 -2.90 -13.19 13.87
C ILE A 215 -2.37 -11.79 13.57
N SER A 216 -1.86 -11.12 14.60
CA SER A 216 -1.24 -9.80 14.50
C SER A 216 0.00 -9.73 15.38
N ILE A 217 1.17 -9.73 14.76
CA ILE A 217 2.48 -9.59 15.40
C ILE A 217 3.03 -8.24 14.97
N VAL A 218 3.24 -7.34 15.93
CA VAL A 218 3.69 -5.96 15.67
C VAL A 218 4.78 -5.59 16.67
N SER A 219 5.86 -4.98 16.18
CA SER A 219 6.96 -4.54 17.03
C SER A 219 6.54 -3.39 17.94
N SER A 220 6.90 -3.47 19.22
CA SER A 220 6.82 -2.35 20.17
C SER A 220 8.02 -1.41 20.10
N GLU A 221 9.05 -1.80 19.34
CA GLU A 221 10.28 -1.02 19.15
C GLU A 221 10.33 -0.39 17.76
N GLY A 222 11.04 0.74 17.65
CA GLY A 222 11.27 1.44 16.38
C GLY A 222 12.74 1.79 16.20
N ASP A 223 13.15 1.97 14.95
CA ASP A 223 14.52 2.35 14.59
C ASP A 223 14.58 3.84 14.23
N SER A 224 15.21 4.65 15.09
CA SER A 224 15.31 6.10 14.90
C SER A 224 16.18 6.49 13.71
N GLY A 225 17.17 5.68 13.35
CA GLY A 225 18.01 5.91 12.17
C GLY A 225 17.23 5.69 10.88
N LEU A 226 16.34 4.69 10.83
CA LEU A 226 15.41 4.49 9.73
C LEU A 226 14.45 5.68 9.59
N VAL A 227 13.91 6.19 10.69
CA VAL A 227 13.07 7.40 10.68
C VAL A 227 13.82 8.58 10.07
N ALA A 228 15.09 8.79 10.45
CA ALA A 228 15.93 9.84 9.88
C ALA A 228 16.18 9.64 8.37
N ILE A 229 16.45 8.42 7.93
CA ILE A 229 16.66 8.09 6.50
C ILE A 229 15.41 8.35 5.67
N LEU A 230 14.23 7.99 6.18
CA LEU A 230 12.97 8.29 5.50
C LEU A 230 12.73 9.80 5.43
N GLY A 231 13.00 10.53 6.53
CA GLY A 231 12.95 11.99 6.55
C GLY A 231 13.85 12.63 5.48
N ILE A 232 15.12 12.20 5.41
CA ILE A 232 16.08 12.64 4.39
C ILE A 232 15.58 12.28 2.99
N SER A 233 15.01 11.10 2.79
CA SER A 233 14.50 10.66 1.48
C SER A 233 13.31 11.50 1.01
N PHE A 234 12.40 11.87 1.90
CA PHE A 234 11.27 12.74 1.57
C PHE A 234 11.70 14.19 1.35
N ILE A 235 12.68 14.69 2.11
CA ILE A 235 13.32 15.99 1.84
C ILE A 235 14.01 15.96 0.47
N TYR A 236 14.71 14.87 0.13
CA TYR A 236 15.30 14.68 -1.19
C TYR A 236 14.25 14.77 -2.30
N PHE A 237 13.06 14.17 -2.15
CA PHE A 237 11.98 14.31 -3.13
C PHE A 237 11.52 15.75 -3.30
N ILE A 238 11.39 16.51 -2.21
CA ILE A 238 11.06 17.94 -2.27
C ILE A 238 12.15 18.72 -3.02
N VAL A 239 13.40 18.59 -2.58
CA VAL A 239 14.56 19.27 -3.17
C VAL A 239 14.68 18.92 -4.66
N LYS A 240 14.66 17.62 -4.98
CA LYS A 240 14.77 17.15 -6.36
C LYS A 240 13.63 17.65 -7.23
N GLY A 241 12.39 17.67 -6.72
CA GLY A 241 11.24 18.21 -7.44
C GLY A 241 11.38 19.72 -7.70
N VAL A 242 11.76 20.51 -6.68
CA VAL A 242 11.96 21.96 -6.83
C VAL A 242 13.04 22.28 -7.87
N PHE A 243 14.19 21.63 -7.79
CA PHE A 243 15.34 21.90 -8.69
C PHE A 243 15.21 21.26 -10.07
N SER A 244 14.24 20.37 -10.30
CA SER A 244 14.01 19.74 -11.62
C SER A 244 12.78 20.32 -12.33
N ARG A 245 12.18 21.37 -11.77
CA ARG A 245 10.98 22.00 -12.31
C ARG A 245 11.23 22.57 -13.70
N THR A 246 10.31 22.30 -14.62
CA THR A 246 10.29 22.81 -15.99
C THR A 246 9.12 23.76 -16.20
N ALA A 247 9.07 24.43 -17.35
CA ALA A 247 7.94 25.27 -17.74
C ALA A 247 6.63 24.46 -17.90
N ASP A 248 6.73 23.15 -18.15
CA ASP A 248 5.59 22.25 -18.31
C ASP A 248 5.01 21.78 -16.96
N ASP A 249 5.75 21.95 -15.84
CA ASP A 249 5.28 21.59 -14.51
C ASP A 249 4.36 22.68 -13.94
N LYS A 250 3.14 22.29 -13.57
CA LYS A 250 2.17 23.20 -12.95
C LYS A 250 2.60 23.57 -11.53
N PRO A 251 2.21 24.76 -11.02
CA PRO A 251 2.52 25.16 -9.65
C PRO A 251 1.94 24.17 -8.63
N TYR A 252 2.61 24.01 -7.48
CA TYR A 252 2.16 23.10 -6.41
C TYR A 252 0.73 23.34 -5.94
N ARG A 253 0.28 24.61 -5.93
CA ARG A 253 -1.09 24.98 -5.54
C ARG A 253 -2.16 24.40 -6.47
N GLU A 254 -1.81 24.08 -7.71
CA GLU A 254 -2.73 23.44 -8.66
C GLU A 254 -3.18 22.06 -8.16
N LEU A 255 -2.35 21.33 -7.41
CA LEU A 255 -2.76 20.03 -6.85
C LEU A 255 -4.07 20.11 -6.07
N PHE A 256 -4.30 21.23 -5.38
CA PHE A 256 -5.43 21.43 -4.48
C PHE A 256 -6.76 21.71 -5.18
N THR A 257 -6.76 21.76 -6.52
CA THR A 257 -7.97 21.89 -7.34
C THR A 257 -8.51 20.54 -7.80
N TYR A 258 -7.71 19.48 -7.78
CA TYR A 258 -8.14 18.13 -8.14
C TYR A 258 -8.81 17.45 -6.94
N SER A 259 -9.88 16.70 -7.17
CA SER A 259 -10.48 15.87 -6.11
C SER A 259 -9.57 14.72 -5.72
N GLY A 260 -8.82 14.18 -6.69
CA GLY A 260 -7.86 13.10 -6.47
C GLY A 260 -8.42 11.69 -6.67
N ARG A 261 -9.59 11.51 -7.31
CA ARG A 261 -10.15 10.16 -7.59
C ARG A 261 -9.14 9.23 -8.27
N LEU A 262 -9.22 7.93 -7.98
CA LEU A 262 -8.35 6.83 -8.43
C LEU A 262 -8.37 6.66 -9.96
N VAL A 263 -7.62 7.54 -10.63
CA VAL A 263 -7.26 7.68 -12.05
C VAL A 263 -6.51 9.01 -12.27
N SER A 264 -6.53 9.90 -11.26
CA SER A 264 -5.84 11.19 -11.22
C SER A 264 -4.33 11.00 -11.17
N ASP A 265 -3.73 10.89 -12.35
CA ASP A 265 -2.27 10.72 -12.51
C ASP A 265 -1.56 12.07 -12.38
N PHE A 266 -1.13 12.43 -11.17
CA PHE A 266 -0.48 13.73 -10.93
C PHE A 266 0.82 13.90 -11.71
N THR A 267 1.52 12.81 -12.05
CA THR A 267 2.72 12.89 -12.90
C THR A 267 2.42 13.53 -14.25
N ARG A 268 1.19 13.36 -14.75
CA ARG A 268 0.70 13.95 -15.99
C ARG A 268 -0.06 15.25 -15.77
N LEU A 269 -0.88 15.33 -14.72
CA LEU A 269 -1.77 16.48 -14.49
C LEU A 269 -1.02 17.73 -14.04
N VAL A 270 0.00 17.57 -13.19
CA VAL A 270 0.80 18.69 -12.65
C VAL A 270 2.28 18.59 -12.99
N GLY A 271 2.71 17.48 -13.59
CA GLY A 271 4.10 17.25 -13.99
C GLY A 271 4.90 16.46 -12.95
N PRO A 272 6.02 15.85 -13.38
CA PRO A 272 6.83 14.96 -12.54
C PRO A 272 7.47 15.68 -11.35
N SER A 273 7.88 16.93 -11.51
CA SER A 273 8.58 17.68 -10.48
C SER A 273 7.65 18.07 -9.35
N THR A 274 6.47 18.61 -9.69
CA THR A 274 5.43 18.96 -8.71
C THR A 274 4.88 17.71 -8.01
N THR A 275 4.76 16.59 -8.73
CA THR A 275 4.39 15.31 -8.12
C THR A 275 5.40 14.86 -7.09
N LEU A 276 6.71 14.94 -7.40
CA LEU A 276 7.76 14.53 -6.47
C LEU A 276 7.77 15.39 -5.20
N VAL A 277 7.53 16.70 -5.32
CA VAL A 277 7.35 17.60 -4.15
C VAL A 277 6.19 17.10 -3.29
N ASN A 278 5.04 16.78 -3.89
CA ASN A 278 3.87 16.31 -3.15
C ASN A 278 4.14 14.99 -2.43
N MET A 279 4.83 14.06 -3.08
CA MET A 279 5.24 12.80 -2.45
C MET A 279 6.10 13.02 -1.21
N GLY A 280 7.09 13.92 -1.30
CA GLY A 280 7.93 14.27 -0.16
C GLY A 280 7.14 14.94 0.97
N VAL A 281 6.27 15.92 0.65
CA VAL A 281 5.42 16.58 1.65
C VAL A 281 4.49 15.59 2.36
N MET A 282 3.82 14.73 1.61
CA MET A 282 2.91 13.73 2.17
C MET A 282 3.65 12.67 2.99
N GLY A 283 4.84 12.26 2.58
CA GLY A 283 5.71 11.38 3.37
C GLY A 283 6.15 12.02 4.70
N LEU A 284 6.52 13.31 4.68
CA LEU A 284 6.83 14.06 5.90
C LEU A 284 5.61 14.22 6.81
N ILE A 285 4.41 14.47 6.25
CA ILE A 285 3.17 14.49 7.05
C ILE A 285 2.98 13.14 7.76
N GLY A 286 3.18 12.01 7.07
CA GLY A 286 3.09 10.68 7.67
C GLY A 286 4.11 10.45 8.79
N LEU A 287 5.39 10.81 8.57
CA LEU A 287 6.43 10.70 9.60
C LEU A 287 6.16 11.61 10.80
N SER A 288 5.81 12.87 10.57
CA SER A 288 5.47 13.82 11.62
C SER A 288 4.26 13.35 12.42
N PHE A 289 3.27 12.73 11.77
CA PHE A 289 2.09 12.19 12.43
C PHE A 289 2.46 11.06 13.41
N MET A 290 3.27 10.09 12.96
CA MET A 290 3.78 9.04 13.84
C MET A 290 4.56 9.60 15.03
N LEU A 291 5.47 10.57 14.78
CA LEU A 291 6.29 11.19 15.83
C LEU A 291 5.46 12.00 16.83
N LEU A 292 4.42 12.70 16.36
CA LEU A 292 3.52 13.49 17.19
C LEU A 292 2.85 12.63 18.27
N PHE A 293 2.42 11.42 17.90
CA PHE A 293 1.78 10.46 18.82
C PHE A 293 2.77 9.50 19.48
N LYS A 294 4.08 9.70 19.27
CA LYS A 294 5.17 8.90 19.85
C LYS A 294 5.02 7.39 19.58
N VAL A 295 4.46 7.04 18.43
CA VAL A 295 4.28 5.63 18.03
C VAL A 295 5.57 5.11 17.41
N PRO A 296 6.04 3.91 17.78
CA PRO A 296 7.22 3.29 17.17
C PRO A 296 7.03 3.11 15.66
N ALA A 297 8.13 3.25 14.91
CA ALA A 297 8.18 3.01 13.46
C ALA A 297 8.13 1.51 13.13
N SER A 298 7.06 0.85 13.55
CA SER A 298 6.76 -0.56 13.28
C SER A 298 6.46 -0.79 11.80
N GLY A 299 6.53 -2.05 11.36
CA GLY A 299 6.26 -2.41 9.96
C GLY A 299 4.92 -1.88 9.43
N PRO A 300 3.79 -2.04 10.15
CA PRO A 300 2.49 -1.50 9.71
C PRO A 300 2.46 0.02 9.57
N VAL A 301 3.14 0.76 10.46
CA VAL A 301 3.22 2.22 10.41
C VAL A 301 4.04 2.66 9.20
N LEU A 302 5.18 2.03 8.96
CA LEU A 302 6.00 2.28 7.78
C LEU A 302 5.22 1.96 6.50
N ALA A 303 4.48 0.85 6.45
CA ALA A 303 3.59 0.53 5.34
C ALA A 303 2.59 1.66 5.07
N GLY A 304 1.98 2.22 6.13
CA GLY A 304 1.09 3.38 6.03
C GLY A 304 1.77 4.63 5.46
N ILE A 305 2.96 4.97 5.95
CA ILE A 305 3.73 6.15 5.50
C ILE A 305 4.14 6.01 4.03
N PHE A 306 4.64 4.83 3.64
CA PHE A 306 4.98 4.54 2.25
C PHE A 306 3.74 4.59 1.36
N THR A 307 2.61 4.04 1.81
CA THR A 307 1.33 4.13 1.09
C THR A 307 0.92 5.58 0.87
N LEU A 308 0.96 6.40 1.92
CA LEU A 308 0.62 7.82 1.87
C LEU A 308 1.50 8.57 0.86
N ALA A 309 2.82 8.37 0.91
CA ALA A 309 3.78 8.97 -0.02
C ALA A 309 3.62 8.46 -1.46
N GLY A 310 3.33 7.17 -1.65
CA GLY A 310 3.11 6.57 -2.97
C GLY A 310 1.84 7.11 -3.64
N PHE A 311 0.73 7.10 -2.92
CA PHE A 311 -0.55 7.62 -3.41
C PHE A 311 -0.62 9.15 -3.49
N ALA A 312 0.37 9.85 -2.94
CA ALA A 312 0.56 11.27 -3.23
C ALA A 312 0.95 11.55 -4.70
N SER A 313 1.33 10.51 -5.46
CA SER A 313 1.40 10.61 -6.92
C SER A 313 0.06 10.34 -7.62
N PHE A 314 -0.90 9.70 -6.93
CA PHE A 314 -2.09 9.09 -7.54
C PHE A 314 -3.42 9.51 -6.90
N GLY A 315 -3.46 10.68 -6.26
CA GLY A 315 -4.70 11.26 -5.72
C GLY A 315 -4.54 12.02 -4.41
N ASN A 316 -3.61 11.63 -3.54
CA ASN A 316 -3.45 12.28 -2.23
C ASN A 316 -2.71 13.61 -2.32
N HIS A 317 -3.19 14.62 -1.61
CA HIS A 317 -2.47 15.87 -1.35
C HIS A 317 -2.93 16.44 -0.01
N PRO A 318 -2.21 17.39 0.61
CA PRO A 318 -2.53 17.88 1.96
C PRO A 318 -4.00 18.29 2.15
N LYS A 319 -4.57 19.06 1.21
CA LYS A 319 -5.96 19.56 1.29
C LYS A 319 -7.04 18.48 1.30
N ASN A 320 -6.88 17.35 0.60
CA ASN A 320 -7.89 16.28 0.58
C ASN A 320 -7.58 15.18 1.61
N THR A 321 -6.34 15.12 2.10
CA THR A 321 -5.91 14.06 3.01
C THR A 321 -6.05 14.44 4.48
N LEU A 322 -5.68 15.67 4.86
CA LEU A 322 -5.74 16.10 6.27
C LEU A 322 -7.16 16.06 6.86
N PRO A 323 -8.24 16.45 6.15
CA PRO A 323 -9.60 16.28 6.68
C PRO A 323 -9.94 14.83 7.04
N ILE A 324 -9.51 13.87 6.22
CA ILE A 324 -9.72 12.45 6.49
C ILE A 324 -8.96 12.01 7.73
N MET A 325 -7.69 12.41 7.86
CA MET A 325 -6.87 12.07 9.02
C MET A 325 -7.45 12.66 10.31
N VAL A 326 -7.87 13.93 10.30
CA VAL A 326 -8.53 14.57 11.45
C VAL A 326 -9.84 13.87 11.80
N GLY A 327 -10.62 13.47 10.79
CA GLY A 327 -11.83 12.66 10.99
C GLY A 327 -11.53 11.32 11.65
N ALA A 328 -10.52 10.60 11.15
CA ALA A 328 -10.11 9.31 11.70
C ALA A 328 -9.62 9.42 13.13
N MET A 329 -8.83 10.46 13.46
CA MET A 329 -8.43 10.80 14.84
C MET A 329 -9.66 11.06 15.71
N GLY A 330 -10.62 11.85 15.22
CA GLY A 330 -11.89 12.07 15.89
C GLY A 330 -12.60 10.75 16.19
N GLY A 331 -12.63 9.83 15.22
CA GLY A 331 -13.16 8.48 15.40
C GLY A 331 -12.44 7.69 16.49
N VAL A 332 -11.10 7.72 16.52
CA VAL A 332 -10.30 7.02 17.55
C VAL A 332 -10.72 7.49 18.94
N LEU A 333 -10.79 8.81 19.13
CA LEU A 333 -11.18 9.42 20.41
C LEU A 333 -12.65 9.14 20.77
N LEU A 334 -13.57 9.24 19.80
CA LEU A 334 -14.99 8.97 20.00
C LEU A 334 -15.27 7.52 20.43
N PHE A 335 -14.43 6.58 19.99
CA PHE A 335 -14.55 5.17 20.34
C PHE A 335 -13.69 4.78 21.55
N ASN A 336 -13.29 5.75 22.38
CA ASN A 336 -12.50 5.57 23.61
C ASN A 336 -11.17 4.82 23.39
N ASN A 337 -10.55 5.01 22.23
CA ASN A 337 -9.22 4.48 21.92
C ASN A 337 -8.16 5.58 22.11
N ASP A 338 -6.91 5.16 22.30
CA ASP A 338 -5.76 6.06 22.43
C ASP A 338 -5.01 6.20 21.09
N MET A 339 -4.67 7.43 20.72
CA MET A 339 -3.83 7.76 19.56
C MET A 339 -2.38 7.29 19.72
N SER A 340 -1.92 6.98 20.93
CA SER A 340 -0.62 6.36 21.20
C SER A 340 -0.54 4.90 20.73
N MET A 341 -1.66 4.28 20.35
CA MET A 341 -1.67 2.92 19.83
C MET A 341 -1.21 2.86 18.37
N THR A 342 -0.38 1.87 18.06
CA THR A 342 0.05 1.58 16.69
C THR A 342 -1.14 1.37 15.74
N SER A 343 -2.16 0.65 16.17
CA SER A 343 -3.37 0.40 15.37
C SER A 343 -4.13 1.70 15.03
N ALA A 344 -4.19 2.66 15.95
CA ALA A 344 -4.84 3.96 15.73
C ALA A 344 -4.10 4.82 14.70
N VAL A 345 -2.76 4.87 14.78
CA VAL A 345 -1.94 5.57 13.79
C VAL A 345 -2.02 4.90 12.42
N VAL A 346 -1.95 3.57 12.37
CA VAL A 346 -2.12 2.80 11.12
C VAL A 346 -3.48 3.07 10.49
N ALA A 347 -4.57 2.96 11.26
CA ALA A 347 -5.92 3.24 10.79
C ALA A 347 -6.04 4.67 10.21
N THR A 348 -5.43 5.66 10.87
CA THR A 348 -5.46 7.06 10.42
C THR A 348 -4.65 7.28 9.13
N LEU A 349 -3.45 6.72 9.03
CA LEU A 349 -2.60 6.86 7.84
C LEU A 349 -3.25 6.22 6.60
N PHE A 350 -3.88 5.06 6.78
CA PHE A 350 -4.54 4.36 5.68
C PHE A 350 -5.98 4.84 5.40
N ALA A 351 -6.65 5.53 6.34
CA ALA A 351 -7.94 6.16 6.08
C ALA A 351 -7.89 7.10 4.87
N THR A 352 -6.70 7.64 4.59
CA THR A 352 -6.40 8.52 3.44
C THR A 352 -6.73 7.90 2.08
N THR A 353 -7.04 6.59 2.01
CA THR A 353 -7.68 5.98 0.84
C THR A 353 -8.95 6.70 0.39
N LEU A 354 -9.66 7.34 1.34
CA LEU A 354 -10.91 8.08 1.13
C LEU A 354 -10.67 9.58 0.84
N ALA A 355 -9.42 10.03 0.71
CA ALA A 355 -9.09 11.42 0.37
C ALA A 355 -9.88 11.98 -0.82
N PRO A 356 -10.18 11.22 -1.89
CA PRO A 356 -11.00 11.73 -2.97
C PRO A 356 -12.37 12.28 -2.54
N ILE A 357 -12.98 11.72 -1.49
CA ILE A 357 -14.27 12.18 -0.96
C ILE A 357 -14.12 13.59 -0.38
N ALA A 358 -13.07 13.86 0.38
CA ALA A 358 -12.79 15.20 0.89
C ALA A 358 -12.44 16.18 -0.24
N GLY A 359 -11.74 15.70 -1.28
CA GLY A 359 -11.38 16.51 -2.45
C GLY A 359 -12.59 16.93 -3.28
N GLU A 360 -13.60 16.07 -3.39
CA GLU A 360 -14.83 16.33 -4.16
C GLU A 360 -15.91 17.04 -3.34
N TYR A 361 -16.18 16.55 -2.14
CA TYR A 361 -17.32 16.97 -1.30
C TYR A 361 -16.92 17.90 -0.15
N GLY A 362 -15.63 18.19 -0.01
CA GLY A 362 -15.10 19.14 0.96
C GLY A 362 -14.76 18.55 2.33
N VAL A 363 -14.33 19.43 3.23
CA VAL A 363 -13.73 19.08 4.52
C VAL A 363 -14.68 18.26 5.40
N PHE A 364 -15.96 18.64 5.49
CA PHE A 364 -16.94 17.95 6.34
C PHE A 364 -17.19 16.51 5.91
N ALA A 365 -17.30 16.25 4.60
CA ALA A 365 -17.41 14.89 4.09
C ALA A 365 -16.15 14.08 4.43
N GLY A 366 -14.97 14.71 4.33
CA GLY A 366 -13.70 14.11 4.73
C GLY A 366 -13.66 13.72 6.22
N LEU A 367 -14.02 14.64 7.10
CA LEU A 367 -14.09 14.39 8.54
C LEU A 367 -15.03 13.22 8.84
N PHE A 368 -16.22 13.21 8.23
CA PHE A 368 -17.24 12.18 8.43
C PHE A 368 -16.76 10.78 8.01
N VAL A 369 -16.24 10.64 6.79
CA VAL A 369 -15.78 9.32 6.31
C VAL A 369 -14.51 8.86 7.03
N GLY A 370 -13.70 9.79 7.54
CA GLY A 370 -12.59 9.47 8.44
C GLY A 370 -13.07 8.81 9.74
N VAL A 371 -14.09 9.38 10.39
CA VAL A 371 -14.69 8.79 11.60
C VAL A 371 -15.24 7.38 11.31
N ILE A 372 -15.99 7.22 10.22
CA ILE A 372 -16.55 5.92 9.84
C ILE A 372 -15.45 4.90 9.57
N HIS A 373 -14.38 5.29 8.87
CA HIS A 373 -13.27 4.41 8.57
C HIS A 373 -12.66 3.78 9.83
N THR A 374 -12.45 4.56 10.89
CA THR A 374 -11.94 4.06 12.17
C THR A 374 -12.85 3.00 12.79
N SER A 375 -14.17 3.11 12.66
CA SER A 375 -15.10 2.07 13.14
C SER A 375 -15.08 0.80 12.30
N MET A 376 -14.85 0.93 11.00
CA MET A 376 -14.95 -0.17 10.05
C MET A 376 -13.70 -1.04 10.03
N VAL A 377 -12.51 -0.45 10.15
CA VAL A 377 -11.24 -1.14 9.91
C VAL A 377 -11.07 -2.41 10.77
N SER A 378 -11.42 -2.36 12.06
CA SER A 378 -11.30 -3.51 12.97
C SER A 378 -12.30 -4.62 12.62
N SER A 379 -13.56 -4.25 12.37
CA SER A 379 -14.62 -5.19 12.01
C SER A 379 -14.31 -5.89 10.68
N MET A 380 -13.80 -5.15 9.70
CA MET A 380 -13.43 -5.70 8.40
C MET A 380 -12.24 -6.66 8.48
N ALA A 381 -11.25 -6.36 9.33
CA ALA A 381 -10.09 -7.24 9.54
C ALA A 381 -10.53 -8.63 10.05
N ALA A 382 -11.52 -8.66 10.96
CA ALA A 382 -12.06 -9.88 11.52
C ALA A 382 -12.80 -10.73 10.47
N LEU A 383 -13.59 -10.10 9.59
CA LEU A 383 -14.36 -10.80 8.55
C LEU A 383 -13.50 -11.61 7.57
N HIS A 384 -12.27 -11.14 7.31
CA HIS A 384 -11.32 -11.83 6.46
C HIS A 384 -10.16 -12.46 7.24
N GLY A 385 -10.25 -12.59 8.57
CA GLY A 385 -9.23 -13.24 9.41
C GLY A 385 -7.80 -12.68 9.27
N GLY A 386 -7.64 -11.40 8.92
CA GLY A 386 -6.31 -10.81 8.64
C GLY A 386 -5.68 -11.20 7.31
N MET A 387 -6.38 -11.99 6.47
CA MET A 387 -5.85 -12.52 5.22
C MET A 387 -5.60 -11.48 4.11
N ASN A 388 -6.14 -10.28 4.27
CA ASN A 388 -5.93 -9.15 3.38
C ASN A 388 -5.07 -8.09 4.08
N LEU A 389 -3.80 -7.96 3.67
CA LEU A 389 -2.91 -6.92 4.19
C LEU A 389 -3.41 -5.51 3.84
N TYR A 390 -4.22 -5.36 2.79
CA TYR A 390 -4.80 -4.07 2.36
C TYR A 390 -6.21 -3.86 2.93
N ASN A 391 -6.47 -4.29 4.17
CA ASN A 391 -7.76 -4.18 4.86
C ASN A 391 -8.35 -2.74 4.86
N ASN A 392 -7.51 -1.72 4.96
CA ASN A 392 -8.00 -0.34 4.90
C ASN A 392 -8.57 0.04 3.52
N GLY A 393 -8.03 -0.54 2.44
CA GLY A 393 -8.62 -0.41 1.11
C GLY A 393 -9.95 -1.14 0.98
N PHE A 394 -10.14 -2.24 1.73
CA PHE A 394 -11.44 -2.91 1.85
C PHE A 394 -12.47 -2.08 2.59
N SER A 395 -12.09 -1.59 3.77
CA SER A 395 -12.92 -0.70 4.59
C SER A 395 -13.30 0.57 3.83
N GLY A 396 -12.32 1.24 3.21
CA GLY A 396 -12.54 2.43 2.39
C GLY A 396 -13.39 2.17 1.15
N GLY A 397 -13.21 1.03 0.48
CA GLY A 397 -14.02 0.66 -0.68
C GLY A 397 -15.51 0.47 -0.34
N LEU A 398 -15.82 -0.14 0.80
CA LEU A 398 -17.19 -0.26 1.30
C LEU A 398 -17.78 1.10 1.65
N ILE A 399 -17.03 1.93 2.39
CA ILE A 399 -17.46 3.28 2.76
C ILE A 399 -17.75 4.11 1.50
N ALA A 400 -16.83 4.12 0.54
CA ALA A 400 -17.01 4.85 -0.70
C ALA A 400 -18.21 4.33 -1.51
N THR A 401 -18.39 3.01 -1.60
CA THR A 401 -19.52 2.40 -2.33
C THR A 401 -20.87 2.76 -1.70
N LEU A 402 -20.95 2.92 -0.38
CA LEU A 402 -22.20 3.19 0.33
C LEU A 402 -22.47 4.68 0.57
N VAL A 403 -21.46 5.45 0.95
CA VAL A 403 -21.62 6.85 1.36
C VAL A 403 -21.71 7.78 0.15
N VAL A 404 -20.92 7.55 -0.90
CA VAL A 404 -20.89 8.44 -2.08
C VAL A 404 -22.27 8.55 -2.74
N PRO A 405 -22.99 7.44 -3.05
CA PRO A 405 -24.33 7.54 -3.64
C PRO A 405 -25.32 8.31 -2.75
N VAL A 406 -25.21 8.17 -1.43
CA VAL A 406 -26.05 8.91 -0.48
C VAL A 406 -25.75 10.40 -0.55
N ILE A 407 -24.48 10.81 -0.53
CA ILE A 407 -24.10 12.22 -0.67
C ILE A 407 -24.61 12.78 -2.01
N ASP A 408 -24.42 12.04 -3.10
CA ASP A 408 -24.86 12.47 -4.44
C ASP A 408 -26.38 12.63 -4.52
N ALA A 409 -27.17 11.74 -3.91
CA ALA A 409 -28.62 11.82 -3.92
C ALA A 409 -29.18 13.11 -3.29
N PHE A 410 -28.46 13.72 -2.34
CA PHE A 410 -28.86 14.97 -1.68
C PHE A 410 -28.10 16.20 -2.18
N LYS A 411 -27.14 16.02 -3.09
CA LYS A 411 -26.44 17.12 -3.74
C LYS A 411 -27.41 17.73 -4.75
N LYS A 412 -28.00 18.88 -4.42
CA LYS A 412 -28.79 19.66 -5.38
C LYS A 412 -27.92 19.91 -6.62
N GLU A 413 -28.44 19.53 -7.79
CA GLU A 413 -27.84 19.93 -9.07
C GLU A 413 -27.67 21.46 -9.04
N LYS A 414 -26.43 21.91 -9.26
CA LYS A 414 -26.11 23.34 -9.31
C LYS A 414 -26.34 23.88 -10.71
#